data_AF-A0A6N4T057-F1
#
_entry.id   AF-A0A6N4T057-F1
#
_cell.length_a   1.000
_cell.length_b   1.000
_cell.length_c   1.000
_cell.angle_alpha   90.00
_cell.angle_beta   90.00
_cell.angle_gamma   90.00
#
_symmetry.space_group_name_H-M   'P 1'
#
loop_
_entity.id
_entity.type
_entity.pdbx_description
1 polymer ?
#
loop_
_entity_poly.entity_id
_entity_poly.type
_entity_poly.pdbx_seq_one_letter_code
_entity_poly.pdbx_strand_id
1 'polypeptide(L)'
;MVTACASSMKTPATAEVAVSKEAVDNAAVAGGSEFAPAEMSSARQKLALANKAMQDKDYKLANDLATQAQADAKLAQAKANSAKAEKAANALQDDIRVLREELQRANSKQ
;
A
#
# COMPACT_ATOMS: atom_id res chain seq x y z
N MET A 1 18.31 19.96 -32.72
CA MET A 1 19.07 19.74 -31.47
C MET A 1 18.04 19.44 -30.39
N VAL A 2 17.93 18.22 -29.84
CA VAL A 2 18.70 17.77 -28.67
C VAL A 2 18.94 16.26 -28.74
N THR A 3 20.20 15.87 -28.89
CA THR A 3 20.73 14.53 -28.58
C THR A 3 21.08 14.48 -27.09
N ALA A 4 20.18 13.98 -26.23
CA ALA A 4 20.47 13.76 -24.80
C ALA A 4 19.47 12.79 -24.11
N CYS A 5 19.15 11.63 -24.69
CA CYS A 5 18.10 10.74 -24.14
C CYS A 5 18.57 9.54 -23.32
N ALA A 6 19.85 9.45 -22.92
CA ALA A 6 20.32 8.40 -21.99
C ALA A 6 20.73 8.96 -20.62
N SER A 7 21.28 10.17 -20.58
CA SER A 7 21.70 10.84 -19.34
C SER A 7 20.57 11.56 -18.61
N SER A 8 19.45 11.84 -19.30
CA SER A 8 18.32 12.62 -18.75
C SER A 8 17.39 11.80 -17.85
N MET A 9 17.41 10.47 -17.95
CA MET A 9 16.46 9.60 -17.22
C MET A 9 16.89 9.25 -15.79
N LYS A 10 18.15 9.51 -15.43
CA LYS A 10 18.67 9.23 -14.09
C LYS A 10 17.87 9.95 -13.00
N THR A 11 17.59 11.24 -13.20
CA THR A 11 16.87 12.05 -12.21
C THR A 11 15.42 11.59 -12.04
N PRO A 12 14.62 11.42 -13.12
CA PRO A 12 13.29 10.83 -13.02
C PRO A 12 13.28 9.43 -12.39
N ALA A 13 14.20 8.54 -12.76
CA ALA A 13 14.25 7.19 -12.20
C ALA A 13 14.59 7.19 -10.70
N THR A 14 15.50 8.06 -10.26
CA THR A 14 15.82 8.23 -8.84
C THR A 14 14.61 8.71 -8.05
N ALA A 15 13.87 9.69 -8.58
CA ALA A 15 12.66 10.19 -7.94
C ALA A 15 11.60 9.08 -7.83
N GLU A 16 11.35 8.34 -8.91
CA GLU A 16 10.33 7.27 -8.91
C GLU A 16 10.69 6.12 -7.94
N VAL A 17 11.98 5.76 -7.86
CA VAL A 17 12.45 4.77 -6.87
C VAL A 17 12.25 5.27 -5.44
N ALA A 18 12.45 6.56 -5.17
CA ALA A 18 12.19 7.13 -3.86
C ALA A 18 10.68 7.14 -3.52
N VAL A 19 9.82 7.55 -4.44
CA VAL A 19 8.36 7.56 -4.24
C VAL A 19 7.82 6.15 -4.06
N SER A 20 8.29 5.18 -4.85
CA SER A 20 7.89 3.78 -4.70
C SER A 20 8.36 3.18 -3.37
N LYS A 21 9.53 3.56 -2.86
CA LYS A 21 9.98 3.20 -1.51
C LYS A 21 9.04 3.76 -0.44
N GLU A 22 8.70 5.04 -0.53
CA GLU A 22 7.75 5.67 0.40
C GLU A 22 6.38 4.97 0.36
N ALA A 23 5.89 4.63 -0.83
CA ALA A 23 4.64 3.89 -0.99
C ALA A 23 4.68 2.51 -0.30
N VAL A 24 5.79 1.76 -0.45
CA VAL A 24 5.99 0.47 0.23
C VAL A 24 6.00 0.64 1.76
N ASP A 25 6.68 1.67 2.27
CA ASP A 25 6.75 1.96 3.70
C ASP A 25 5.36 2.35 4.24
N ASN A 26 4.62 3.21 3.54
CA ASN A 26 3.24 3.59 3.87
C ASN A 26 2.28 2.39 3.85
N ALA A 27 2.41 1.50 2.88
CA ALA A 27 1.62 0.27 2.82
C ALA A 27 1.92 -0.65 3.99
N ALA A 28 3.19 -0.75 4.41
CA ALA A 28 3.57 -1.53 5.59
C ALA A 28 2.94 -0.95 6.87
N VAL A 29 3.03 0.37 7.09
CA VAL A 29 2.41 1.06 8.24
C VAL A 29 0.89 0.88 8.24
N ALA A 30 0.27 0.89 7.06
CA ALA A 30 -1.17 0.64 6.93
C ALA A 30 -1.58 -0.81 7.24
N GLY A 31 -0.64 -1.73 7.46
CA GLY A 31 -0.92 -3.15 7.73
C GLY A 31 -0.97 -4.01 6.46
N GLY A 32 -0.44 -3.52 5.34
CA GLY A 32 -0.41 -4.26 4.07
C GLY A 32 0.23 -5.64 4.20
N SER A 33 1.20 -5.84 5.10
CA SER A 33 1.82 -7.17 5.30
C SER A 33 0.88 -8.22 5.90
N GLU A 34 -0.14 -7.79 6.64
CA GLU A 34 -1.16 -8.66 7.23
C GLU A 34 -2.32 -8.87 6.26
N PHE A 35 -2.82 -7.77 5.67
CA PHE A 35 -4.06 -7.78 4.89
C PHE A 35 -3.86 -7.97 3.38
N ALA A 36 -2.65 -7.80 2.86
CA ALA A 36 -2.30 -7.90 1.45
C ALA A 36 -0.87 -8.43 1.24
N PRO A 37 -0.54 -9.63 1.77
CA PRO A 37 0.83 -10.14 1.77
C PRO A 37 1.39 -10.39 0.36
N ALA A 38 0.54 -10.78 -0.59
CA ALA A 38 0.94 -11.01 -1.98
C ALA A 38 1.39 -9.71 -2.66
N GLU A 39 0.59 -8.65 -2.54
CA GLU A 39 0.91 -7.34 -3.09
C GLU A 39 2.14 -6.72 -2.42
N MET A 40 2.27 -6.85 -1.09
CA MET A 40 3.47 -6.40 -0.38
C MET A 40 4.73 -7.14 -0.82
N SER A 41 4.66 -8.46 -1.00
CA SER A 41 5.78 -9.25 -1.51
C SER A 41 6.18 -8.78 -2.90
N SER A 42 5.20 -8.63 -3.79
CA SER A 42 5.39 -8.13 -5.14
C SER A 42 6.02 -6.72 -5.16
N ALA A 43 5.48 -5.79 -4.37
CA ALA A 43 5.99 -4.42 -4.28
C ALA A 43 7.45 -4.38 -3.80
N ARG A 44 7.80 -5.14 -2.76
CA ARG A 44 9.16 -5.22 -2.22
C ARG A 44 10.14 -5.83 -3.23
N GLN A 45 9.73 -6.91 -3.91
CA GLN A 45 10.55 -7.54 -4.94
C GLN A 45 10.82 -6.58 -6.11
N LYS A 46 9.79 -5.92 -6.62
CA LYS A 46 9.93 -4.95 -7.71
C LYS A 46 10.76 -3.74 -7.32
N LEU A 47 10.62 -3.24 -6.09
CA LEU A 47 11.47 -2.17 -5.56
C LEU A 47 12.95 -2.61 -5.46
N ALA A 48 13.21 -3.85 -5.02
CA ALA A 48 14.57 -4.38 -5.00
C ALA A 48 15.17 -4.48 -6.41
N LEU A 49 14.39 -4.94 -7.39
CA LEU A 49 14.80 -4.99 -8.79
C LEU A 49 15.01 -3.57 -9.37
N ALA A 50 14.17 -2.60 -9.01
CA ALA A 50 14.33 -1.20 -9.43
C ALA A 50 15.63 -0.60 -8.90
N ASN A 51 15.97 -0.85 -7.63
CA ASN A 51 17.24 -0.44 -7.04
C ASN A 51 18.43 -1.10 -7.74
N LYS A 52 18.32 -2.38 -8.11
CA LYS A 52 19.35 -3.06 -8.90
C LYS A 52 19.51 -2.41 -10.28
N ALA A 53 18.42 -2.15 -10.98
CA ALA A 53 18.46 -1.48 -12.29
C ALA A 53 19.08 -0.06 -12.19
N MET A 54 18.85 0.67 -11.11
CA MET A 54 19.53 1.95 -10.84
C MET A 54 21.05 1.80 -10.72
N GLN A 55 21.52 0.76 -10.03
CA GLN A 55 22.95 0.46 -9.89
C GLN A 55 23.57 0.08 -11.23
N ASP A 56 22.84 -0.70 -12.03
CA ASP A 56 23.22 -1.13 -13.37
C ASP A 56 23.07 0.01 -14.42
N LYS A 57 22.61 1.20 -13.98
CA LYS A 57 22.33 2.40 -14.81
C LYS A 57 21.26 2.18 -15.88
N ASP A 58 20.44 1.14 -15.73
CA ASP A 58 19.23 0.94 -16.52
C ASP A 58 18.08 1.75 -15.93
N TYR A 59 18.12 3.06 -16.19
CA TYR A 59 17.14 4.00 -15.65
C TYR A 59 15.73 3.78 -16.20
N LYS A 60 15.58 3.16 -17.37
CA LYS A 60 14.26 2.85 -17.94
C LYS A 60 13.61 1.75 -17.12
N LEU A 61 14.33 0.64 -16.97
CA LEU A 61 13.86 -0.50 -16.21
C LEU A 61 13.62 -0.12 -14.74
N ALA A 62 14.50 0.69 -14.16
CA ALA A 62 14.32 1.20 -12.81
C ALA A 62 13.00 1.98 -12.65
N ASN A 63 12.68 2.87 -13.57
CA ASN A 63 11.44 3.65 -13.55
C ASN A 63 10.20 2.75 -13.73
N ASP A 64 10.23 1.83 -14.69
CA ASP A 64 9.14 0.89 -14.96
C ASP A 64 8.86 -0.01 -13.74
N LEU A 65 9.90 -0.54 -13.11
CA LEU A 65 9.80 -1.39 -11.91
C LEU A 65 9.34 -0.59 -10.68
N ALA A 66 9.85 0.63 -10.50
CA ALA A 66 9.44 1.51 -9.40
C ALA A 66 7.95 1.87 -9.50
N THR A 67 7.47 2.19 -10.70
CA THR A 67 6.05 2.49 -10.96
C THR A 67 5.16 1.30 -10.60
N GLN A 68 5.56 0.08 -10.99
CA GLN A 68 4.84 -1.14 -10.64
C GLN A 68 4.89 -1.43 -9.14
N ALA A 69 6.05 -1.24 -8.49
CA ALA A 69 6.20 -1.39 -7.05
C ALA A 69 5.27 -0.42 -6.29
N GLN A 70 5.19 0.83 -6.75
CA GLN A 70 4.28 1.83 -6.20
C GLN A 70 2.81 1.43 -6.36
N ALA A 71 2.41 0.91 -7.53
CA ALA A 71 1.04 0.45 -7.78
C ALA A 71 0.66 -0.71 -6.85
N ASP A 72 1.53 -1.72 -6.73
CA ASP A 72 1.34 -2.86 -5.83
C ASP A 72 1.25 -2.41 -4.36
N ALA A 73 2.11 -1.48 -3.95
CA ALA A 73 2.10 -0.93 -2.59
C ALA A 73 0.80 -0.17 -2.30
N LYS A 74 0.32 0.67 -3.23
CA LYS A 74 -0.96 1.39 -3.07
C LYS A 74 -2.13 0.41 -3.01
N LEU A 75 -2.11 -0.66 -3.79
CA LEU A 75 -3.11 -1.72 -3.71
C LEU A 75 -3.09 -2.41 -2.34
N ALA A 76 -1.90 -2.75 -1.83
CA ALA A 76 -1.74 -3.34 -0.50
C ALA A 76 -2.26 -2.41 0.61
N GLN A 77 -1.94 -1.12 0.52
CA GLN A 77 -2.43 -0.09 1.45
C GLN A 77 -3.95 0.01 1.43
N ALA A 78 -4.56 0.05 0.24
CA ALA A 78 -6.01 0.13 0.08
C ALA A 78 -6.72 -1.10 0.67
N LYS A 79 -6.20 -2.30 0.41
CA LYS A 79 -6.72 -3.55 0.99
C LYS A 79 -6.65 -3.54 2.52
N ALA A 80 -5.52 -3.10 3.09
CA ALA A 80 -5.36 -3.01 4.53
C ALA A 80 -6.34 -2.00 5.17
N ASN A 81 -6.53 -0.84 4.53
CA ASN A 81 -7.49 0.15 4.98
C ASN A 81 -8.95 -0.38 4.89
N SER A 82 -9.29 -1.10 3.82
CA SER A 82 -10.63 -1.72 3.67
C SER A 82 -10.90 -2.73 4.78
N ALA A 83 -9.96 -3.66 5.02
CA ALA A 83 -10.13 -4.68 6.04
C ALA A 83 -10.28 -4.07 7.45
N LYS A 84 -9.55 -3.01 7.76
CA LYS A 84 -9.69 -2.26 9.02
C LYS A 84 -11.05 -1.56 9.12
N ALA A 85 -11.52 -0.95 8.05
CA ALA A 85 -12.82 -0.29 8.01
C ALA A 85 -13.97 -1.29 8.16
N GLU A 86 -13.90 -2.44 7.50
CA GLU A 86 -14.87 -3.54 7.64
C GLU A 86 -14.91 -4.06 9.08
N LYS A 87 -13.75 -4.28 9.70
CA LYS A 87 -13.67 -4.70 11.10
C LYS A 87 -14.30 -3.66 12.05
N ALA A 88 -14.05 -2.38 11.84
CA ALA A 88 -14.63 -1.31 12.64
C ALA A 88 -16.16 -1.22 12.46
N ALA A 89 -16.64 -1.38 11.22
CA ALA A 89 -18.08 -1.40 10.93
C ALA A 89 -18.79 -2.57 11.61
N ASN A 90 -18.18 -3.77 11.59
CA ASN A 90 -18.74 -4.95 12.26
C ASN A 90 -18.80 -4.77 13.78
N ALA A 91 -17.72 -4.24 14.39
CA ALA A 91 -17.71 -3.96 15.83
C ALA A 91 -18.83 -2.97 16.23
N LEU A 92 -19.01 -1.90 15.45
CA LEU A 92 -20.10 -0.95 15.69
C LEU A 92 -21.49 -1.58 15.56
N GLN A 93 -21.69 -2.47 14.58
CA GLN A 93 -22.96 -3.19 14.43
C GLN A 93 -23.25 -4.11 15.62
N ASP A 94 -22.22 -4.79 16.13
CA ASP A 94 -22.34 -5.62 17.33
C ASP A 94 -22.64 -4.79 18.57
N ASP A 95 -21.96 -3.65 18.76
CA ASP A 95 -22.23 -2.74 19.88
C ASP A 95 -23.67 -2.22 19.86
N ILE A 96 -24.19 -1.85 18.68
CA ILE A 96 -25.58 -1.43 18.50
C ILE A 96 -26.55 -2.57 18.86
N ARG A 97 -26.24 -3.80 18.46
CA ARG A 97 -27.08 -4.97 18.79
C ARG A 97 -27.12 -5.20 20.30
N VAL A 98 -25.95 -5.20 20.95
CA VAL A 98 -25.85 -5.34 22.42
C VAL A 98 -26.64 -4.25 23.13
N LEU A 99 -26.50 -2.99 22.71
CA LEU A 99 -27.25 -1.88 23.29
C LEU A 99 -28.77 -2.07 23.16
N ARG A 100 -29.26 -2.54 22.01
CA ARG A 100 -30.69 -2.84 21.82
C ARG A 100 -31.18 -3.95 22.73
N GLU A 101 -30.38 -5.01 22.90
CA GLU A 101 -30.71 -6.10 23.80
C GLU A 101 -30.75 -5.64 25.27
N GLU A 102 -29.82 -4.78 25.70
CA GLU A 102 -29.82 -4.22 27.06
C GLU A 102 -31.03 -3.32 27.31
N LEU A 103 -31.42 -2.49 26.34
CA LEU A 103 -32.62 -1.68 26.43
C LEU A 103 -33.89 -2.54 26.58
N GLN A 104 -33.99 -3.64 25.82
CA GLN A 104 -35.10 -4.58 25.94
C GLN A 104 -35.13 -5.29 27.30
N ARG A 105 -33.96 -5.67 27.83
CA ARG A 105 -33.82 -6.25 29.18
C ARG A 105 -34.20 -5.25 30.28
N ALA A 106 -33.84 -3.98 30.14
CA ALA A 106 -34.20 -2.94 31.11
C ALA A 106 -35.72 -2.68 31.12
N ASN A 107 -36.33 -2.58 29.93
CA ASN A 107 -37.77 -2.32 29.80
C ASN A 107 -38.66 -3.48 30.26
N SER A 108 -38.17 -4.72 30.21
CA SER A 108 -38.93 -5.91 30.67
C SER A 108 -38.85 -6.16 32.18
N LYS A 109 -38.03 -5.38 32.90
CA LYS A 109 -37.90 -5.44 34.37
C LYS A 109 -38.67 -4.32 35.10
N GLN A 110 -39.33 -3.42 34.37
CA GLN A 110 -40.29 -2.44 34.90
C GLN A 110 -41.71 -2.98 34.80
#